data_AF-A0A3D6DF71-F1
#
_entry.id   AF-A0A3D6DF71-F1
#
_cell.length_a   1.000
_cell.length_b   1.000
_cell.length_c   1.000
_cell.angle_alpha   90.00
_cell.angle_beta   90.00
_cell.angle_gamma   90.00
#
_symmetry.space_group_name_H-M   'P 1'
#
loop_
_entity.id
_entity.type
_entity.pdbx_description
1 polymer ?
#
loop_
_entity_poly.entity_id
_entity_poly.type
_entity_poly.pdbx_seq_one_letter_code
_entity_poly.pdbx_strand_id
1 'polypeptide(L)' 'MANVIEYVKDSYTELVERVTWPGPKQLQEASVLVFIASLLIAGVVFAMDWVFGVNSADSIWQGVIGLIYTYVI' A
#
# COMPACT_ATOMS: atom_id res chain seq x y z
N MET A 1 27.89 25.64 -19.67
CA MET A 1 27.61 24.50 -18.76
C MET A 1 27.54 24.88 -17.28
N ALA A 2 27.90 26.12 -16.86
CA ALA A 2 27.75 26.57 -15.48
C ALA A 2 26.26 26.71 -15.03
N ASN A 3 25.37 27.03 -15.96
CA ASN A 3 23.99 27.41 -15.64
C ASN A 3 23.16 26.30 -14.98
N VAL A 4 23.32 25.01 -15.35
CA VAL A 4 22.46 23.93 -14.81
C VAL A 4 22.79 23.61 -13.36
N ILE A 5 24.07 23.64 -13.00
CA ILE A 5 24.52 23.40 -11.62
C ILE A 5 24.02 24.51 -10.70
N GLU A 6 24.07 25.76 -11.17
CA GLU A 6 23.59 26.93 -10.45
C GLU A 6 22.06 26.92 -10.31
N TYR A 7 21.33 26.55 -11.36
CA TYR A 7 19.87 26.35 -11.32
C TYR A 7 19.42 25.31 -10.30
N VAL A 8 20.09 24.15 -10.22
CA VAL A 8 19.75 23.10 -9.25
C VAL A 8 20.05 23.57 -7.82
N LYS A 9 21.12 24.35 -7.64
CA LYS A 9 21.49 24.92 -6.34
C LYS A 9 20.49 25.97 -5.88
N ASP A 10 20.04 26.84 -6.77
CA ASP A 10 19.00 27.83 -6.47
C ASP A 10 17.65 27.16 -6.18
N SER A 11 17.29 26.12 -6.95
CA SER A 11 16.07 25.34 -6.72
C SER A 11 16.08 24.61 -5.38
N TYR A 12 17.23 24.07 -4.96
CA TYR A 12 17.37 23.44 -3.64
C TYR A 12 17.18 24.46 -2.51
N THR A 13 17.80 25.63 -2.64
CA THR A 13 17.66 26.72 -1.66
C THR A 13 16.21 27.17 -1.55
N GLU A 14 15.51 27.30 -2.69
CA GLU A 14 14.09 27.66 -2.74
C GLU A 14 13.19 26.60 -2.07
N LEU A 15 13.39 25.32 -2.40
CA LEU A 15 12.61 24.22 -1.82
C LEU A 15 12.81 24.06 -0.31
N VAL A 16 13.96 24.47 0.24
CA VAL A 16 14.25 24.36 1.67
C VAL A 16 13.81 25.60 2.45
N GLU A 17 13.98 26.80 1.89
CA GLU A 17 13.73 28.07 2.62
C GLU A 17 12.35 28.67 2.38
N ARG A 18 11.72 28.40 1.22
CA ARG A 18 10.43 29.00 0.83
C ARG A 18 9.25 28.04 0.95
N VAL A 19 9.49 26.77 1.26
CA VAL A 19 8.45 25.75 1.44
C VAL A 19 8.39 25.30 2.89
N THR A 20 7.20 25.32 3.47
CA THR A 20 6.97 24.78 4.81
C THR A 20 6.89 23.26 4.75
N TRP A 21 8.02 22.58 4.95
CA TRP A 21 8.03 21.14 5.15
C TRP A 21 7.33 20.77 6.47
N PRO A 22 6.50 19.72 6.48
CA PRO A 22 5.93 19.21 7.72
C PRO A 22 7.05 18.77 8.66
N GLY A 23 6.83 18.93 9.97
CA GLY A 23 7.81 18.50 10.96
C GLY A 23 8.05 16.99 10.88
N PRO A 24 9.25 16.49 11.23
CA PRO A 24 9.59 15.06 11.13
C PRO A 24 8.64 14.16 11.93
N LYS A 25 8.07 14.67 13.03
CA LYS A 25 7.07 13.96 13.84
C LYS A 25 5.74 13.78 13.09
N GLN A 26 5.29 14.82 12.37
CA GLN A 26 4.05 14.78 11.59
C GLN A 26 4.18 13.81 10.41
N LEU A 27 5.37 13.74 9.79
CA LEU A 27 5.68 12.76 8.74
C LEU A 27 5.61 11.31 9.24
N GLN A 28 6.11 11.05 10.45
CA GLN A 28 6.02 9.74 11.07
C GLN A 28 4.58 9.36 11.41
N GLU A 29 3.82 10.29 11.99
CA GLU A 29 2.40 10.08 12.29
C GLU A 29 1.59 9.73 11.02
N ALA A 30 1.80 10.46 9.93
CA ALA A 30 1.18 10.17 8.64
C ALA A 30 1.60 8.79 8.08
N SER A 31 2.87 8.43 8.20
CA SER A 31 3.40 7.15 7.71
C SER A 31 2.84 5.96 8.50
N VAL A 32 2.75 6.09 9.83
CA VAL A 32 2.18 5.06 10.71
C VAL A 32 0.68 4.87 10.42
N LEU A 33 -0.05 5.95 10.17
CA LEU A 33 -1.46 5.88 9.79
C LEU A 33 -1.65 5.06 8.51
N VAL A 34 -0.87 5.34 7.46
CA VAL A 34 -0.94 4.62 6.18
C VAL A 34 -0.50 3.16 6.33
N PHE A 35 0.50 2.88 7.16
CA PHE A 35 0.95 1.52 7.46
C PHE A 35 -0.14 0.66 8.11
N ILE A 36 -0.87 1.22 9.08
CA ILE A 36 -1.99 0.52 9.72
C ILE A 36 -3.14 0.35 8.71
N ALA A 37 -3.42 1.37 7.89
CA ALA A 37 -4.46 1.28 6.86
C ALA A 37 -4.14 0.18 5.83
N SER A 38 -2.89 0.06 5.38
CA SER A 38 -2.49 -0.98 4.42
C SER A 38 -2.55 -2.38 5.05
N LEU A 39 -2.22 -2.51 6.34
CA LEU A 39 -2.36 -3.77 7.07
C LEU A 39 -3.83 -4.24 7.13
N LEU A 40 -4.76 -3.32 7.39
CA LEU A 40 -6.19 -3.62 7.39
C LEU A 40 -6.67 -4.06 6.01
N ILE A 41 -6.28 -3.34 4.95
CA ILE A 41 -6.62 -3.71 3.57
C ILE A 41 -6.06 -5.09 3.22
N ALA A 42 -4.81 -5.38 3.58
CA ALA A 42 -4.20 -6.69 3.38
C ALA A 42 -4.98 -7.80 4.10
N GLY A 43 -5.45 -7.54 5.34
CA GLY A 43 -6.29 -8.49 6.08
C GLY A 43 -7.65 -8.75 5.40
N VAL A 44 -8.27 -7.71 4.84
CA VAL A 44 -9.54 -7.85 4.09
C VAL A 44 -9.32 -8.65 2.80
N VAL A 45 -8.28 -8.36 2.04
CA VAL A 45 -7.93 -9.12 0.82
C VAL A 45 -7.64 -10.58 1.17
N PHE A 46 -6.91 -10.84 2.26
CA PHE A 46 -6.67 -12.20 2.74
C PHE A 46 -7.98 -12.94 3.08
N ALA A 47 -8.94 -12.27 3.70
CA ALA A 47 -10.25 -12.86 3.97
C ALA A 47 -11.04 -13.14 2.67
N MET A 48 -10.98 -12.23 1.68
CA MET A 48 -11.59 -12.44 0.37
C MET A 48 -10.95 -13.63 -0.36
N ASP A 49 -9.63 -13.72 -0.36
CA ASP A 49 -8.89 -14.82 -0.96
C ASP A 49 -9.19 -16.14 -0.25
N TRP A 50 -9.41 -16.14 1.07
CA TRP A 50 -9.80 -17.34 1.80
C TRP A 50 -11.23 -17.80 1.49
N VAL A 51 -12.17 -16.86 1.34
CA VAL A 51 -13.59 -17.15 1.04
C VAL A 51 -13.77 -17.61 -0.40
N PHE A 52 -13.12 -16.94 -1.35
CA PHE A 52 -13.32 -17.16 -2.78
C PHE A 52 -12.23 -18.02 -3.44
N GLY A 53 -11.02 -18.07 -2.88
CA GLY A 53 -9.90 -18.84 -3.43
C GLY A 53 -10.11 -20.35 -3.30
N VAL A 54 -9.75 -21.06 -4.37
CA VAL A 54 -9.64 -22.53 -4.38
C VAL A 54 -8.51 -22.91 -3.42
N ASN A 55 -8.88 -23.33 -2.21
CA ASN A 55 -7.93 -23.84 -1.24
C ASN A 55 -7.45 -25.23 -1.71
N SER A 56 -6.18 -25.55 -1.43
CA SER A 56 -5.57 -26.85 -1.75
C SER A 56 -6.42 -28.02 -1.26
N ALA A 57 -6.36 -29.14 -1.98
CA ALA A 57 -7.27 -30.29 -1.91
C ALA A 57 -7.51 -30.92 -0.51
N ASP A 58 -6.71 -30.61 0.51
CA ASP A 58 -6.84 -31.07 1.90
C ASP A 58 -7.41 -30.00 2.88
N SER A 59 -7.90 -28.87 2.37
CA SER A 59 -8.47 -27.79 3.20
C SER A 59 -9.93 -28.03 3.58
N ILE A 60 -10.30 -27.60 4.79
CA ILE A 60 -11.63 -27.75 5.41
C ILE A 60 -12.73 -26.98 4.65
N TRP A 61 -12.36 -26.01 3.81
CA TRP A 61 -13.26 -25.18 3.01
C TRP A 61 -12.76 -25.09 1.58
N GLN A 62 -13.57 -25.49 0.59
CA GLN A 62 -13.19 -25.52 -0.83
C GLN A 62 -13.36 -24.17 -1.56
N GLY A 63 -13.74 -23.11 -0.83
CA GLY A 63 -14.07 -21.81 -1.41
C GLY A 63 -15.44 -21.80 -2.10
N VAL A 64 -16.03 -20.61 -2.25
CA VAL A 64 -17.31 -20.43 -2.98
C VAL A 64 -17.22 -20.99 -4.40
N ILE A 65 -16.06 -20.86 -5.05
CA ILE A 65 -15.82 -21.34 -6.41
C ILE A 65 -15.75 -22.88 -6.46
N GLY A 66 -15.14 -23.54 -5.45
CA GLY A 66 -15.09 -25.01 -5.38
C GLY A 66 -16.48 -25.64 -5.22
N LEU A 67 -17.38 -24.97 -4.49
CA LEU A 67 -18.79 -25.40 -4.40
C LEU A 67 -19.49 -25.30 -5.75
N ILE A 68 -19.28 -24.22 -6.52
CA ILE A 68 -19.88 -24.08 -7.85
C ILE A 68 -19.35 -25.18 -8.80
N TYR A 69 -18.04 -25.45 -8.79
CA TYR A 69 -17.47 -26.55 -9.59
C TYR A 69 -17.97 -27.93 -9.19
N THR A 70 -18.34 -28.15 -7.93
CA THR A 70 -18.79 -29.46 -7.44
C THR A 70 -20.30 -29.68 -7.62
N TYR A 71 -21.11 -28.62 -7.52
CA TYR A 71 -22.57 -28.73 -7.52
C TYR A 71 -23.26 -28.27 -8.81
N VAL A 72 -22.62 -27.44 -9.65
CA VAL A 72 -23.25 -26.86 -10.86
C VAL A 72 -22.65 -27.38 -12.16
N ILE A 73 -21.33 -27.57 -12.21
CA ILE A 73 -20.61 -28.14 -13.37
C ILE A 73 -20.45 -29.64 -13.16
#